data_AF-A0A1S3DRD1-F1
#
_entry.id   AF-A0A1S3DRD1-F1
#
_cell.length_a   1.000
_cell.length_b   1.000
_cell.length_c   1.000
_cell.angle_alpha   90.00
_cell.angle_beta   90.00
_cell.angle_gamma   90.00
#
_symmetry.space_group_name_H-M   'P 1'
#
loop_
_entity.id
_entity.type
_entity.pdbx_description
1 polymer ?
#
loop_
_entity_poly.entity_id
_entity_poly.type
_entity_poly.pdbx_seq_one_letter_code
_entity_poly.pdbx_strand_id
1 'polypeptide(L)' 'MADPLSLLRQYNINKKEIIERENQIIFGEFSWPKDVNTNYLHYQSSREGAVKKYYTLECLLFFLKNIGLNHTAYVRKAA' A
#
# COMPACT_ATOMS: atom_id res chain seq x y z
N MET A 1 -6.69 -17.58 2.10
CA MET A 1 -5.81 -16.96 1.10
C MET A 1 -5.41 -15.61 1.65
N ALA A 2 -4.11 -15.30 1.76
CA ALA A 2 -3.67 -14.07 2.40
C ALA A 2 -3.62 -12.94 1.37
N ASP A 3 -4.50 -11.95 1.52
CA ASP A 3 -4.49 -10.75 0.69
C ASP A 3 -3.25 -9.88 1.01
N PRO A 4 -2.65 -9.20 0.01
CA PRO A 4 -1.48 -8.34 0.23
C PRO A 4 -1.72 -7.25 1.27
N LEU A 5 -2.96 -6.73 1.40
CA LEU A 5 -3.32 -5.76 2.44
C LEU A 5 -3.29 -6.37 3.85
N SER A 6 -3.84 -7.57 4.01
CA SER A 6 -3.88 -8.27 5.30
C SER A 6 -2.48 -8.56 5.81
N LEU A 7 -1.58 -8.96 4.90
CA LEU A 7 -0.17 -9.16 5.22
C LEU A 7 0.55 -7.86 5.51
N LEU A 8 0.35 -6.81 4.72
CA LEU A 8 0.91 -5.50 5.02
C LEU A 8 0.51 -5.03 6.43
N ARG A 9 -0.76 -5.17 6.80
CA ARG A 9 -1.26 -4.85 8.14
C ARG A 9 -0.61 -5.72 9.21
N GLN A 10 -0.53 -7.03 9.00
CA GLN A 10 0.08 -7.94 9.96
C GLN A 10 1.57 -7.63 10.16
N TYR A 11 2.33 -7.38 9.09
CA TYR A 11 3.74 -7.02 9.16
C TYR A 11 3.93 -5.69 9.87
N ASN A 12 3.08 -4.71 9.61
CA ASN A 12 3.11 -3.42 10.30
C ASN A 12 2.82 -3.56 11.81
N ILE A 13 1.79 -4.33 12.18
CA ILE A 13 1.44 -4.56 13.61
C ILE A 13 2.56 -5.33 14.33
N ASN A 14 3.10 -6.37 13.70
CA ASN A 14 4.18 -7.17 14.25
C ASN A 14 5.56 -6.50 14.13
N LYS A 15 5.63 -5.30 13.54
CA LYS A 15 6.87 -4.60 13.19
C LYS A 15 7.90 -5.51 12.50
N LYS A 16 7.42 -6.40 11.63
CA LYS A 16 8.27 -7.26 10.80
C LYS A 16 8.87 -6.44 9.67
N GLU A 17 10.04 -6.86 9.23
CA GLU A 17 10.72 -6.23 8.11
C GLU A 17 9.97 -6.49 6.80
N ILE A 18 9.82 -5.43 6.00
CA ILE A 18 9.25 -5.47 4.66
C ILE A 18 10.37 -5.05 3.71
N ILE A 19 10.77 -5.95 2.83
CA ILE A 19 11.86 -5.71 1.88
C ILE A 19 11.24 -5.27 0.55
N GLU A 20 11.57 -4.07 0.09
CA GLU A 20 11.27 -3.66 -1.27
C GLU A 20 12.46 -3.95 -2.18
N ARG A 21 12.21 -4.65 -3.30
CA ARG A 21 13.23 -4.99 -4.30
C ARG A 21 12.71 -4.63 -5.67
N GLU A 22 13.35 -3.66 -6.32
CA GLU A 22 13.10 -3.21 -7.70
C GLU A 22 11.63 -2.92 -8.03
N ASN A 23 10.84 -3.95 -8.36
CA ASN A 23 9.42 -3.84 -8.67
C ASN A 23 8.52 -4.77 -7.84
N GLN A 24 9.05 -5.34 -6.76
CA GLN A 24 8.37 -6.26 -5.85
C GLN A 24 8.52 -5.84 -4.39
N ILE A 25 7.53 -6.21 -3.59
CA ILE A 25 7.48 -6.04 -2.15
C ILE A 25 7.43 -7.44 -1.55
N ILE A 26 8.42 -7.75 -0.73
CA ILE A 26 8.66 -9.06 -0.14
C ILE A 26 8.29 -9.00 1.35
N PHE A 27 7.37 -9.85 1.74
CA PHE A 27 6.91 -10.09 3.10
C PHE A 27 7.32 -11.49 3.52
N GLY A 28 8.55 -11.63 4.01
CA GLY A 28 9.12 -12.93 4.40
C GLY A 28 9.12 -13.89 3.21
N GLU A 29 8.25 -14.90 3.24
CA GLU A 29 8.14 -15.95 2.21
C GLU A 29 7.24 -15.55 1.02
N PHE A 30 6.50 -14.45 1.13
CA PHE A 30 5.60 -14.00 0.07
C PHE A 30 6.13 -12.77 -0.64
N SER A 31 5.91 -12.68 -1.95
CA SER A 31 6.27 -11.50 -2.74
C SER A 31 5.09 -11.07 -3.62
N TRP A 32 4.90 -9.75 -3.73
CA TRP A 32 3.93 -9.15 -4.63
C TRP A 32 4.57 -8.07 -5.49
N PRO A 33 4.10 -7.87 -6.72
CA PRO A 33 4.50 -6.71 -7.50
C PRO A 33 3.98 -5.42 -6.83
N LYS A 34 4.75 -4.34 -6.94
CA LYS A 34 4.42 -3.01 -6.38
C LYS A 34 3.10 -2.46 -6.92
N ASP A 35 2.83 -2.75 -8.19
CA ASP A 35 1.63 -2.35 -8.94
C ASP A 35 0.38 -3.18 -8.58
N VAL A 36 0.50 -4.15 -7.67
CA VAL A 36 -0.66 -4.97 -7.30
C VAL A 36 -1.74 -4.08 -6.68
N ASN A 37 -2.92 -4.11 -7.28
CA ASN A 37 -4.11 -3.49 -6.72
C ASN A 37 -4.51 -4.24 -5.45
N THR A 38 -4.60 -3.51 -4.34
CA THR A 38 -5.11 -4.08 -3.09
C THR A 38 -6.64 -4.12 -3.11
N ASN A 39 -7.25 -4.70 -2.06
CA ASN A 39 -8.68 -4.64 -1.84
C ASN A 39 -9.14 -3.30 -1.22
N TYR A 40 -8.24 -2.30 -1.09
CA TYR A 40 -8.56 -0.99 -0.53
C TYR A 40 -9.07 -0.04 -1.63
N LEU A 41 -10.36 0.28 -1.60
CA LEU A 41 -11.01 1.12 -2.61
C LEU A 41 -10.58 2.59 -2.45
N HIS A 42 -10.30 3.25 -3.56
CA HIS A 42 -10.05 4.68 -3.60
C HIS A 42 -11.31 5.46 -3.21
N TYR A 43 -11.19 6.41 -2.27
CA TYR A 43 -12.34 7.15 -1.73
C TYR A 43 -13.19 7.81 -2.82
N GLN A 44 -12.54 8.35 -3.85
CA GLN A 44 -13.22 9.04 -4.96
C GLN A 44 -13.92 8.09 -5.94
N SER A 45 -13.59 6.79 -5.93
CA SER A 45 -14.16 5.78 -6.84
C SER A 45 -15.54 5.29 -6.43
N SER A 46 -16.09 5.76 -5.31
CA SER A 46 -17.45 5.41 -4.88
C SER A 46 -18.53 6.36 -5.41
N ARG A 47 -18.17 7.35 -6.25
CA ARG A 47 -19.15 8.19 -6.96
C ARG A 47 -19.73 7.42 -8.16
N GLU A 48 -21.04 7.46 -8.29
CA GLU A 48 -21.80 6.76 -9.34
C GLU A 48 -21.20 7.03 -10.74
N GLY A 49 -20.84 5.96 -11.45
CA GLY A 49 -20.24 6.01 -12.79
C GLY A 49 -18.71 6.03 -12.86
N ALA A 50 -17.99 6.10 -11.73
CA ALA A 50 -16.53 6.08 -11.72
C ALA A 50 -15.96 4.64 -11.73
N VAL A 51 -14.86 4.43 -12.46
CA VAL A 51 -14.09 3.17 -12.41
C VAL A 51 -13.62 2.93 -10.98
N LYS A 52 -13.90 1.73 -10.44
CA LYS A 52 -13.39 1.28 -9.14
C LYS A 52 -11.86 1.24 -9.21
N LYS A 53 -11.22 2.28 -8.67
CA LYS A 53 -9.77 2.32 -8.50
C LYS A 53 -9.46 1.78 -7.13
N TYR A 54 -8.45 0.95 -7.06
CA TYR A 54 -7.93 0.42 -5.83
C TYR A 54 -6.57 1.03 -5.58
N TYR A 55 -6.19 1.20 -4.32
CA TYR A 55 -4.85 1.62 -4.00
C TYR A 55 -3.87 0.48 -4.28
N THR A 56 -2.75 0.82 -4.89
CA THR A 56 -1.65 -0.12 -5.08
C THR A 56 -0.96 -0.39 -3.75
N LEU A 57 -0.33 -1.54 -3.65
CA LEU A 57 0.39 -1.94 -2.45
C LEU A 57 1.57 -0.99 -2.15
N GLU A 58 2.23 -0.50 -3.19
CA GLU A 58 3.28 0.51 -3.07
C GLU A 58 2.79 1.78 -2.37
N CYS A 59 1.62 2.29 -2.76
CA CYS A 59 1.06 3.51 -2.19
C CYS A 59 0.81 3.37 -0.68
N LEU A 60 0.28 2.22 -0.26
CA LEU A 60 0.03 1.93 1.15
C LEU A 60 1.33 1.75 1.95
N LEU A 61 2.33 1.10 1.36
CA LEU A 61 3.64 0.95 1.99
C LEU A 61 4.32 2.31 2.16
N PHE A 62 4.28 3.15 1.13
CA PHE A 62 4.84 4.50 1.17
C PHE A 62 4.16 5.36 2.23
N PHE A 63 2.83 5.25 2.37
CA PHE A 63 2.07 5.89 3.43
C PHE A 63 2.53 5.44 4.82
N LEU A 64 2.64 4.13 5.06
CA LEU A 64 3.09 3.59 6.35
C LEU A 64 4.50 4.05 6.72
N LYS A 65 5.42 4.08 5.76
CA LYS A 65 6.79 4.59 5.98
C LYS A 65 6.85 6.07 6.32
N ASN A 66 5.88 6.86 5.85
CA ASN A 66 5.84 8.30 6.01
C ASN A 66 4.71 8.78 6.96
N ILE A 67 4.17 7.90 7.81
CA ILE A 67 3.03 8.22 8.68
C ILE A 67 3.32 9.36 9.68
N GLY A 68 4.60 9.60 9.99
CA GLY A 68 5.05 10.72 10.82
C GLY A 68 5.15 12.07 10.10
N LEU A 69 4.98 12.11 8.78
CA LEU A 69 5.00 13.36 8.02
C LEU A 69 3.63 14.03 8.03
N ASN A 70 3.63 15.36 8.09
CA ASN A 70 2.40 16.13 7.95
C ASN A 70 1.80 15.90 6.56
N HIS A 71 0.46 15.87 6.45
CA HIS A 71 -0.22 15.44 5.21
C HIS A 71 0.25 16.22 3.96
N THR A 72 0.42 17.53 4.07
CA THR A 72 0.94 18.37 2.98
C THR A 72 2.34 17.98 2.54
N ALA A 73 3.22 17.62 3.48
CA ALA A 73 4.58 17.18 3.19
C ALA A 73 4.58 15.77 2.55
N TYR A 74 3.70 14.89 3.03
CA TYR A 74 3.49 13.57 2.42
C TYR A 74 3.05 13.68 0.95
N VAL A 75 2.05 14.51 0.67
CA VAL A 75 1.54 14.71 -0.70
C VAL A 75 2.64 15.24 -1.62
N ARG A 76 3.47 16.19 -1.15
CA ARG A 76 4.61 16.70 -1.94
C ARG A 76 5.69 15.66 -2.21
N LYS A 77 5.83 14.65 -1.35
CA LYS A 77 6.82 13.57 -1.47
C LYS A 77 6.32 12.44 -2.37
N ALA A 78 5.00 12.34 -2.54
CA ALA A 78 4.33 11.34 -3.36
C ALA A 78 3.93 11.87 -4.76
N ALA A 79 4.03 13.19 -4.98
CA ALA A 79 3.76 13.88 -6.25
C ALA A 79 5.03 13.96 -7.11
#